data_AF-A0AAU4SGP0-F1
#
_entry.id   AF-A0AAU4SGP0-F1
#
_cell.length_a   1.000
_cell.length_b   1.000
_cell.length_c   1.000
_cell.angle_alpha   90.00
_cell.angle_beta   90.00
_cell.angle_gamma   90.00
#
_symmetry.space_group_name_H-M   'P 1'
#
loop_
_entity.id
_entity.type
_entity.pdbx_description
1 polymer ?
#
loop_
_entity_poly.entity_id
_entity_poly.type
_entity_poly.pdbx_seq_one_letter_code
_entity_poly.pdbx_strand_id
1 'polypeptide(L)'
;METVEMVSAIFGFVGVLLGSLTTSVLTIYKDRLVARHETMIRDQQYERDRQATKDDFQRESIQALQSAVSDVIRAAYEELDRVLAELRESGSWPARQWETPTAKGWSEAVLQLQLMAARVLDEGVRELAYEIQRVAGEAIWAADLSTAKQHSRRLEPLHVRFNDTANRIFASLF
;
A
#
# COMPACT_ATOMS: atom_id res chain seq x y z
N MET A 1 50.81 -39.35 58.91
CA MET A 1 49.39 -38.93 58.91
C MET A 1 49.24 -37.57 58.24
N GLU A 2 50.14 -36.61 58.47
CA GLU A 2 50.16 -35.28 57.80
C GLU A 2 50.26 -35.29 56.26
N THR A 3 50.95 -36.27 55.66
CA THR A 3 51.11 -36.31 54.19
C THR A 3 49.82 -36.65 53.44
N VAL A 4 48.89 -37.37 54.07
CA VAL A 4 47.60 -37.74 53.46
C VAL A 4 46.63 -36.57 53.47
N GLU A 5 46.63 -35.74 54.53
CA GLU A 5 45.79 -34.55 54.64
C GLU A 5 46.20 -33.46 53.65
N MET A 6 47.51 -33.24 53.49
CA MET A 6 48.04 -32.28 52.52
C MET A 6 47.69 -32.66 51.08
N VAL A 7 47.79 -33.95 50.72
CA VAL A 7 47.42 -34.45 49.39
C VAL A 7 45.93 -34.28 49.12
N SER A 8 45.08 -34.58 50.11
CA SER A 8 43.62 -34.38 50.02
C SER A 8 43.25 -32.90 49.83
N ALA A 9 43.90 -31.99 50.56
CA ALA A 9 43.68 -30.55 50.43
C ALA A 9 44.07 -30.01 49.05
N ILE A 10 45.18 -30.49 48.47
CA ILE A 10 45.61 -30.12 47.10
C ILE A 10 44.59 -30.60 46.07
N PHE A 11 44.10 -31.84 46.18
CA PHE A 11 43.08 -32.35 45.27
C PHE A 11 41.74 -31.59 45.39
N GLY A 12 41.33 -31.21 46.60
CA GLY A 12 40.15 -30.37 46.83
C GLY A 12 40.28 -28.98 46.19
N PHE A 13 41.44 -28.33 46.35
CA PHE A 13 41.72 -27.02 45.75
C PHE A 13 41.76 -27.07 44.22
N VAL A 14 42.42 -28.08 43.65
CA VAL A 14 42.48 -28.30 42.19
C VAL A 14 41.08 -28.55 41.63
N GLY A 15 40.23 -29.32 42.33
CA GLY A 15 38.84 -29.55 41.94
C GLY A 15 38.00 -28.27 41.92
N VAL A 16 38.16 -27.39 42.90
CA VAL A 16 37.46 -26.09 42.94
C VAL A 16 37.94 -25.16 41.84
N LEU A 17 39.25 -25.09 41.56
CA LEU A 17 39.79 -24.27 40.47
C LEU A 17 39.37 -24.77 39.09
N LEU A 18 39.36 -26.09 38.86
CA LEU A 18 38.87 -26.68 37.62
C LEU A 18 37.37 -26.46 37.45
N GLY A 19 36.60 -26.64 38.53
CA GLY A 19 35.16 -26.40 38.56
C GLY A 19 34.81 -24.93 38.28
N SER A 20 35.56 -23.99 38.84
CA SER A 20 35.33 -22.56 38.61
C SER A 20 35.70 -22.15 37.18
N LEU A 21 36.84 -22.61 36.66
CA LEU A 21 37.28 -22.30 35.30
C LEU A 21 36.32 -22.87 34.24
N THR A 22 35.90 -24.13 34.40
CA THR A 22 34.95 -24.78 33.48
C THR A 22 33.58 -24.11 33.53
N THR A 23 33.10 -23.72 34.71
CA THR A 23 31.84 -22.98 34.86
C THR A 23 31.93 -21.61 34.18
N SER A 24 33.02 -20.85 34.38
CA SER A 24 33.21 -19.55 33.74
C SER A 24 33.23 -19.64 32.20
N VAL A 25 33.94 -20.63 31.64
CA VAL A 25 33.97 -20.85 30.18
C VAL A 25 32.58 -21.23 29.65
N LEU A 26 31.86 -22.11 30.37
CA LEU A 26 30.52 -22.53 29.98
C LEU A 26 29.52 -21.36 30.02
N THR A 27 29.60 -20.50 31.04
CA THR A 27 28.76 -19.31 31.15
C THR A 27 29.02 -18.34 30.01
N ILE A 28 30.28 -18.02 29.72
CA ILE A 28 30.63 -17.13 28.58
C ILE A 28 30.13 -17.70 27.26
N TYR A 29 30.23 -19.02 27.07
CA TYR A 29 29.73 -19.67 25.86
C TYR A 29 28.21 -19.59 25.75
N LYS A 30 27.47 -19.86 26.84
CA LYS A 30 26.00 -19.71 26.89
C LYS A 30 25.58 -18.27 26.62
N ASP A 31 26.21 -17.30 27.27
CA ASP A 31 25.88 -15.88 27.10
C ASP A 31 26.10 -15.44 25.64
N ARG A 32 27.20 -15.88 25.01
CA ARG A 32 27.46 -15.59 23.59
C ARG A 32 26.44 -16.24 22.66
N LEU A 33 26.00 -17.46 22.97
CA LEU A 33 25.03 -18.17 22.16
C LEU A 33 23.63 -17.55 22.27
N VAL A 34 23.24 -17.17 23.49
CA VAL A 34 21.99 -16.42 23.75
C VAL A 34 22.02 -15.05 23.06
N ALA A 35 23.10 -14.29 23.20
CA ALA A 35 23.24 -12.97 22.56
C ALA A 35 23.15 -13.04 21.03
N ARG A 36 23.75 -14.07 20.40
CA ARG A 36 23.63 -14.30 18.96
C ARG A 36 22.21 -14.66 18.55
N HIS A 37 21.55 -15.51 19.33
CA HIS A 37 20.17 -15.91 19.04
C HIS A 37 19.20 -14.74 19.18
N GLU A 38 19.37 -13.91 20.22
CA GLU A 38 18.58 -12.70 20.44
C GLU A 38 18.78 -11.68 19.32
N THR A 39 20.02 -11.49 18.84
CA THR A 39 20.29 -10.61 17.70
C THR A 39 19.60 -11.12 16.43
N MET A 40 19.70 -12.43 16.15
CA MET A 40 19.06 -13.03 14.98
C MET A 40 17.53 -12.93 15.02
N ILE A 41 16.91 -13.15 16.18
CA ILE A 41 15.46 -12.98 16.35
C ILE A 41 15.07 -11.52 16.13
N ARG A 42 15.84 -10.58 16.70
CA ARG A 42 15.58 -9.15 16.55
C ARG A 42 15.71 -8.69 15.11
N ASP A 43 16.70 -9.16 14.38
CA ASP A 43 16.90 -8.82 12.97
C ASP A 43 15.75 -9.36 12.11
N GLN A 44 15.35 -10.62 12.34
CA GLN A 44 14.19 -11.20 11.66
C GLN A 44 12.90 -10.45 11.98
N GLN A 45 12.71 -10.05 13.23
CA GLN A 45 11.56 -9.26 13.63
C GLN A 45 11.57 -7.89 12.97
N TYR A 46 12.71 -7.21 12.94
CA TYR A 46 12.86 -5.92 12.28
C TYR A 46 12.54 -5.99 10.77
N GLU A 47 13.00 -7.04 10.09
CA GLU A 47 12.66 -7.26 8.67
C GLU A 47 11.16 -7.49 8.46
N ARG A 48 10.53 -8.29 9.32
CA ARG A 48 9.08 -8.52 9.29
C ARG A 48 8.28 -7.25 9.55
N ASP A 49 8.64 -6.49 10.57
CA ASP A 49 7.97 -5.25 10.94
C ASP A 49 8.11 -4.21 9.81
N ARG A 50 9.29 -4.14 9.18
CA ARG A 50 9.51 -3.27 8.02
C ARG A 50 8.66 -3.68 6.82
N GLN A 51 8.51 -4.98 6.58
CA GLN A 51 7.67 -5.48 5.49
C GLN A 51 6.19 -5.20 5.78
N ALA A 52 5.71 -5.53 6.98
CA ALA A 52 4.35 -5.24 7.42
C ALA A 52 4.00 -3.75 7.29
N THR A 53 4.91 -2.85 7.70
CA THR A 53 4.73 -1.40 7.54
C THR A 53 4.54 -0.97 6.09
N LYS A 54 5.31 -1.57 5.16
CA LYS A 54 5.17 -1.28 3.73
C LYS A 54 3.85 -1.80 3.17
N ASP A 55 3.47 -3.01 3.57
CA ASP A 55 2.25 -3.65 3.10
C ASP A 55 1.01 -2.90 3.59
N ASP A 56 1.01 -2.42 4.84
CA ASP A 56 -0.03 -1.55 5.39
C ASP A 56 -0.09 -0.21 4.65
N PHE A 57 1.06 0.42 4.37
CA PHE A 57 1.09 1.66 3.59
C PHE A 57 0.54 1.45 2.17
N GLN A 58 0.85 0.33 1.51
CA GLN A 58 0.32 0.02 0.18
C GLN A 58 -1.18 -0.26 0.23
N ARG A 59 -1.67 -0.97 1.24
CA ARG A 59 -3.09 -1.21 1.47
C ARG A 59 -3.86 0.11 1.58
N GLU A 60 -3.41 1.02 2.43
CA GLU A 60 -4.03 2.34 2.59
C GLU A 60 -3.98 3.16 1.30
N SER A 61 -2.84 3.12 0.58
CA SER A 61 -2.65 3.86 -0.66
C SER A 61 -3.58 3.36 -1.78
N ILE A 62 -3.74 2.05 -1.93
CA ILE A 62 -4.65 1.47 -2.91
C ILE A 62 -6.11 1.80 -2.55
N GLN A 63 -6.49 1.72 -1.27
CA GLN A 63 -7.84 2.06 -0.84
C GLN A 63 -8.16 3.54 -1.10
N ALA A 64 -7.21 4.43 -0.83
CA ALA A 64 -7.35 5.85 -1.12
C ALA A 64 -7.47 6.11 -2.64
N LEU A 65 -6.73 5.36 -3.46
CA LEU A 65 -6.85 5.43 -4.91
C LEU A 65 -8.23 4.96 -5.41
N GLN A 66 -8.80 3.89 -4.84
CA GLN A 66 -10.15 3.43 -5.18
C GLN A 66 -11.21 4.50 -4.88
N SER A 67 -11.10 5.18 -3.74
CA SER A 67 -11.97 6.31 -3.40
C SER A 67 -11.82 7.45 -4.42
N ALA A 68 -10.59 7.83 -4.77
CA ALA A 68 -10.34 8.90 -5.73
C ALA A 68 -10.84 8.56 -7.15
N VAL A 69 -10.72 7.30 -7.60
CA VAL A 69 -11.32 6.83 -8.86
C VAL A 69 -12.84 6.95 -8.82
N SER A 70 -13.46 6.57 -7.70
CA SER A 70 -14.92 6.69 -7.52
C SER A 70 -15.36 8.16 -7.57
N ASP A 71 -14.57 9.07 -7.00
CA ASP A 71 -14.84 10.51 -7.03
C ASP A 71 -14.78 11.08 -8.45
N VAL A 72 -13.81 10.64 -9.27
CA VAL A 72 -13.71 11.02 -10.68
C VAL A 72 -14.91 10.52 -11.48
N ILE A 73 -15.30 9.26 -11.29
CA ILE A 73 -16.47 8.68 -11.97
C ILE A 73 -17.75 9.43 -11.56
N ARG A 74 -17.92 9.71 -10.26
CA ARG A 74 -19.06 10.47 -9.75
C ARG A 74 -19.12 11.86 -10.35
N ALA A 75 -18.02 12.61 -10.32
CA ALA A 75 -17.95 13.95 -10.90
C ALA A 75 -18.28 13.94 -12.40
N ALA A 76 -17.85 12.89 -13.12
CA ALA A 76 -18.20 12.71 -14.52
C ALA A 76 -19.70 12.49 -14.75
N TYR A 77 -20.32 11.63 -13.96
CA TYR A 77 -21.76 11.37 -14.09
C TYR A 77 -22.62 12.55 -13.68
N GLU A 78 -22.28 13.25 -12.59
CA GLU A 78 -22.99 14.47 -12.19
C GLU A 78 -22.98 15.53 -13.31
N GLU A 79 -21.84 15.69 -13.97
CA GLU A 79 -21.69 16.63 -15.07
C GLU A 79 -22.40 16.15 -16.35
N LEU A 80 -22.40 14.85 -16.64
CA LEU A 80 -23.18 14.28 -17.75
C LEU A 80 -24.69 14.43 -17.52
N ASP A 81 -25.17 14.19 -16.30
CA ASP A 81 -26.57 14.35 -15.94
C ASP A 81 -27.03 15.80 -16.09
N ARG A 82 -26.20 16.77 -15.67
CA ARG A 82 -26.45 18.19 -15.90
C ARG A 82 -26.57 18.51 -17.39
N VAL A 83 -25.63 18.03 -18.21
CA VAL A 83 -25.64 18.27 -19.65
C VAL A 83 -26.85 17.63 -20.34
N LEU A 84 -27.28 16.46 -19.87
CA LEU A 84 -28.50 15.83 -20.35
C LEU A 84 -29.76 16.64 -19.96
N ALA A 85 -29.77 17.27 -18.78
CA ALA A 85 -30.85 18.18 -18.39
C ALA A 85 -30.90 19.41 -19.31
N GLU A 86 -29.75 20.05 -19.56
CA GLU A 86 -29.67 21.22 -20.46
C GLU A 86 -30.05 20.88 -21.90
N LEU A 87 -29.67 19.70 -22.39
CA LEU A 87 -30.10 19.21 -23.70
C LEU A 87 -31.62 19.06 -23.77
N ARG A 88 -32.26 18.56 -22.69
CA ARG A 88 -33.73 18.41 -22.63
C ARG A 88 -34.44 19.76 -22.63
N GLU A 89 -33.86 20.77 -21.97
CA GLU A 89 -34.43 22.11 -21.88
C GLU A 89 -34.20 22.94 -23.15
N SER A 90 -32.99 22.92 -23.70
CA SER A 90 -32.60 23.76 -24.84
C SER A 90 -32.79 23.10 -26.21
N GLY A 91 -32.89 21.77 -26.26
CA GLY A 91 -32.90 20.99 -27.51
C GLY A 91 -31.55 20.93 -28.22
N SER A 92 -30.49 21.52 -27.65
CA SER A 92 -29.15 21.60 -28.25
C SER A 92 -28.07 21.07 -27.31
N TRP A 93 -27.04 20.44 -27.86
CA TRP A 93 -25.89 19.98 -27.06
C TRP A 93 -25.04 21.19 -26.66
N PRO A 94 -24.72 21.38 -25.38
CA PRO A 94 -24.00 22.57 -24.93
C PRO A 94 -22.56 22.56 -25.47
N ALA A 95 -22.15 23.66 -26.10
CA ALA A 95 -20.77 23.89 -26.50
C ALA A 95 -19.92 24.19 -25.25
N ARG A 96 -19.00 23.28 -24.89
CA ARG A 96 -18.18 23.43 -23.68
C ARG A 96 -16.90 24.21 -23.97
N GLN A 97 -16.52 25.06 -23.03
CA GLN A 97 -15.18 25.65 -22.95
C GLN A 97 -14.50 25.18 -21.66
N TRP A 98 -13.16 25.15 -21.65
CA TRP A 98 -12.38 24.71 -20.48
C TRP A 98 -12.71 25.49 -19.20
N GLU A 99 -13.16 26.74 -19.33
CA GLU A 99 -13.51 27.66 -18.24
C GLU A 99 -15.00 27.65 -17.87
N THR A 100 -15.80 26.71 -18.38
CA THR A 100 -17.20 26.64 -17.96
C THR A 100 -17.24 26.32 -16.46
N PRO A 101 -17.86 27.16 -15.59
CA PRO A 101 -17.87 26.98 -14.13
C PRO A 101 -18.52 25.68 -13.61
N THR A 102 -18.90 24.78 -14.50
CA THR A 102 -19.97 23.80 -14.30
C THR A 102 -19.50 22.37 -14.05
N ALA A 103 -18.26 22.01 -14.38
CA ALA A 103 -17.69 20.72 -13.96
C ALA A 103 -17.24 20.78 -12.48
N LYS A 104 -18.19 21.08 -11.60
CA LYS A 104 -17.98 21.26 -10.16
C LYS A 104 -17.39 19.96 -9.59
N GLY A 105 -16.29 20.07 -8.85
CA GLY A 105 -15.62 18.92 -8.24
C GLY A 105 -14.77 18.08 -9.19
N TRP A 106 -14.84 18.25 -10.51
CA TRP A 106 -14.01 17.50 -11.45
C TRP A 106 -12.52 17.73 -11.23
N SER A 107 -12.09 19.01 -11.22
CA SER A 107 -10.68 19.36 -11.04
C SER A 107 -10.14 18.88 -9.70
N GLU A 108 -10.94 18.96 -8.64
CA GLU A 108 -10.59 18.44 -7.32
C GLU A 108 -10.45 16.91 -7.35
N ALA A 109 -11.41 16.19 -7.92
CA ALA A 109 -11.35 14.74 -8.05
C ALA A 109 -10.14 14.28 -8.87
N VAL A 110 -9.82 14.96 -9.96
CA VAL A 110 -8.62 14.69 -10.78
C VAL A 110 -7.34 14.91 -9.99
N LEU A 111 -7.23 16.01 -9.25
CA LEU A 111 -6.06 16.28 -8.42
C LEU A 111 -5.89 15.23 -7.32
N GLN A 112 -6.98 14.85 -6.64
CA GLN A 112 -6.95 13.79 -5.64
C GLN A 112 -6.53 12.44 -6.25
N LEU A 113 -7.05 12.09 -7.43
CA LEU A 113 -6.64 10.90 -8.14
C LEU A 113 -5.13 10.89 -8.40
N GLN A 114 -4.58 11.99 -8.92
CA GLN A 114 -3.14 12.10 -9.21
C GLN A 114 -2.29 11.96 -7.93
N LEU A 115 -2.71 12.60 -6.84
CA LEU A 115 -2.04 12.51 -5.55
C LEU A 115 -2.06 11.09 -4.98
N MET A 116 -3.19 10.38 -5.07
CA MET A 116 -3.30 9.01 -4.56
C MET A 116 -2.56 8.01 -5.45
N ALA A 117 -2.63 8.19 -6.78
CA ALA A 117 -1.92 7.34 -7.73
C ALA A 117 -0.41 7.39 -7.50
N ALA A 118 0.16 8.55 -7.17
CA ALA A 118 1.58 8.71 -6.88
C ALA A 118 2.08 7.89 -5.66
N ARG A 119 1.17 7.43 -4.78
CA ARG A 119 1.50 6.67 -3.56
C ARG A 119 1.42 5.15 -3.76
N VAL A 120 0.70 4.70 -4.77
CA VAL A 120 0.57 3.28 -5.13
C VAL A 120 1.83 2.86 -5.87
N LEU A 121 2.43 1.71 -5.53
CA LEU A 121 3.65 1.22 -6.20
C LEU A 121 3.36 0.46 -7.49
N ASP A 122 2.23 -0.23 -7.56
CA ASP A 122 1.82 -0.99 -8.75
C ASP A 122 1.45 -0.07 -9.92
N GLU A 123 2.18 -0.21 -11.03
CA GLU A 123 1.95 0.58 -12.24
C GLU A 123 0.62 0.23 -12.92
N GLY A 124 0.22 -1.04 -12.95
CA GLY A 124 -0.98 -1.48 -13.65
C GLY A 124 -2.24 -0.83 -13.09
N VAL A 125 -2.33 -0.69 -11.77
CA VAL A 125 -3.44 0.02 -11.11
C VAL A 125 -3.39 1.52 -11.38
N ARG A 126 -2.19 2.14 -11.37
CA ARG A 126 -2.04 3.57 -11.71
C ARG A 126 -2.49 3.86 -13.14
N GLU A 127 -2.05 3.06 -14.10
CA GLU A 127 -2.42 3.19 -15.51
C GLU A 127 -3.94 3.07 -15.71
N LEU A 128 -4.58 2.11 -15.05
CA LEU A 128 -6.04 1.97 -15.11
C LEU A 128 -6.77 3.18 -14.52
N ALA A 129 -6.29 3.72 -13.39
CA ALA A 129 -6.82 4.96 -12.82
C ALA A 129 -6.71 6.14 -13.80
N TYR A 130 -5.56 6.32 -14.45
CA TYR A 130 -5.38 7.36 -15.46
C TYR A 130 -6.22 7.12 -16.72
N GLU A 131 -6.42 5.87 -17.12
CA GLU A 131 -7.31 5.53 -18.24
C GLU A 131 -8.76 5.90 -17.92
N ILE A 132 -9.23 5.60 -16.71
CA ILE A 132 -10.56 6.01 -16.24
C ILE A 132 -10.68 7.52 -16.28
N GLN A 133 -9.70 8.27 -15.74
CA GLN A 133 -9.69 9.73 -15.78
C GLN A 133 -9.82 10.25 -17.21
N ARG A 134 -9.01 9.72 -18.13
CA ARG A 134 -9.01 10.14 -19.54
C ARG A 134 -10.37 9.88 -20.18
N VAL A 135 -10.92 8.67 -20.05
CA VAL A 135 -12.20 8.30 -20.66
C VAL A 135 -13.37 9.09 -20.04
N ALA A 136 -13.34 9.33 -18.73
CA ALA A 136 -14.33 10.16 -18.05
C ALA A 136 -14.29 11.59 -18.59
N GLY A 137 -13.10 12.15 -18.74
CA GLY A 137 -12.90 13.45 -19.38
C GLY A 137 -13.43 13.47 -20.81
N GLU A 138 -13.08 12.48 -21.64
CA GLU A 138 -13.58 12.39 -23.02
C GLU A 138 -15.11 12.32 -23.09
N ALA A 139 -15.77 11.65 -22.14
CA ALA A 139 -17.23 11.60 -22.07
C ALA A 139 -17.84 12.97 -21.73
N ILE A 140 -17.25 13.66 -20.75
CA ILE A 140 -17.65 15.01 -20.35
C ILE A 140 -17.42 15.96 -21.53
N TRP A 141 -16.21 16.07 -22.07
CA TRP A 141 -15.92 17.05 -23.14
C TRP A 141 -16.33 16.61 -24.55
N ALA A 142 -17.17 15.59 -24.68
CA ALA A 142 -17.68 15.15 -25.96
C ALA A 142 -18.45 16.26 -26.70
N ALA A 143 -18.25 16.34 -28.01
CA ALA A 143 -18.88 17.34 -28.87
C ALA A 143 -20.37 17.08 -29.12
N ASP A 144 -20.85 15.86 -28.85
CA ASP A 144 -22.23 15.45 -29.06
C ASP A 144 -22.63 14.29 -28.13
N LEU A 145 -23.93 14.05 -28.02
CA LEU A 145 -24.51 13.01 -27.17
C LEU A 145 -24.05 11.60 -27.54
N SER A 146 -23.83 11.31 -28.83
CA SER A 146 -23.45 9.97 -29.28
C SER A 146 -22.03 9.64 -28.82
N THR A 147 -21.11 10.62 -28.98
CA THR A 147 -19.72 10.55 -28.54
C THR A 147 -19.66 10.43 -27.02
N ALA A 148 -20.43 11.25 -26.28
CA ALA A 148 -20.51 11.16 -24.82
C ALA A 148 -20.91 9.75 -24.36
N LYS A 149 -21.98 9.18 -24.94
CA LYS A 149 -22.44 7.82 -24.63
C LYS A 149 -21.40 6.76 -24.96
N GLN A 150 -20.68 6.90 -26.08
CA GLN A 150 -19.64 5.97 -26.47
C GLN A 150 -18.52 5.91 -25.43
N HIS A 151 -18.03 7.06 -24.96
CA HIS A 151 -17.02 7.12 -23.92
C HIS A 151 -17.56 6.63 -22.57
N SER A 152 -18.77 7.03 -22.16
CA SER A 152 -19.37 6.56 -20.90
C SER A 152 -19.53 5.03 -20.84
N ARG A 153 -19.87 4.37 -21.95
CA ARG A 153 -19.96 2.90 -22.00
C ARG A 153 -18.64 2.19 -21.71
N ARG A 154 -17.50 2.87 -21.88
CA ARG A 154 -16.17 2.33 -21.59
C ARG A 154 -15.80 2.47 -20.11
N LEU A 155 -16.46 3.33 -19.34
CA LEU A 155 -16.12 3.56 -17.93
C LEU A 155 -16.37 2.34 -17.06
N GLU A 156 -17.52 1.70 -17.21
CA GLU A 156 -17.89 0.53 -16.42
C GLU A 156 -16.87 -0.64 -16.54
N PRO A 157 -16.53 -1.14 -17.74
CA PRO A 157 -15.55 -2.22 -17.86
C PRO A 157 -14.15 -1.81 -17.37
N LEU A 158 -13.78 -0.53 -17.47
CA LEU A 158 -12.51 -0.04 -16.92
C LEU A 158 -12.53 -0.02 -15.38
N HIS A 159 -13.64 0.42 -14.78
CA HIS A 159 -13.81 0.42 -13.33
C HIS A 159 -13.80 -1.00 -12.75
N VAL A 160 -14.43 -1.96 -13.43
CA VAL A 160 -14.36 -3.39 -13.06
C VAL A 160 -12.91 -3.90 -13.11
N ARG A 161 -12.21 -3.69 -14.23
CA ARG A 161 -10.81 -4.11 -14.38
C ARG A 161 -9.88 -3.47 -13.34
N PHE A 162 -10.12 -2.21 -13.01
CA PHE A 162 -9.41 -1.49 -11.96
C PHE A 162 -9.62 -2.16 -10.60
N ASN A 163 -10.87 -2.40 -10.21
CA ASN A 163 -11.19 -3.05 -8.93
C ASN A 163 -10.65 -4.48 -8.85
N ASP A 164 -10.75 -5.26 -9.92
CA ASP A 164 -10.18 -6.62 -9.98
C ASP A 164 -8.66 -6.60 -9.80
N THR A 165 -7.98 -5.61 -10.37
CA THR A 165 -6.53 -5.47 -10.24
C THR A 165 -6.14 -5.00 -8.85
N ALA A 166 -6.84 -4.01 -8.30
CA ALA A 166 -6.66 -3.56 -6.93
C ALA A 166 -6.87 -4.70 -5.93
N ASN A 167 -7.94 -5.49 -6.08
CA ASN A 167 -8.25 -6.63 -5.22
C ASN A 167 -7.20 -7.73 -5.29
N ARG A 168 -6.65 -8.01 -6.48
CA ARG A 168 -5.54 -8.96 -6.64
C ARG A 168 -4.28 -8.50 -5.89
N ILE A 169 -3.96 -7.22 -5.93
CA ILE A 169 -2.82 -6.68 -5.20
C ILE A 169 -3.08 -6.70 -3.70
N PHE A 170 -4.28 -6.31 -3.25
CA PHE A 170 -4.68 -6.44 -1.85
C PHE A 170 -4.50 -7.86 -1.33
N ALA A 171 -4.90 -8.86 -2.11
CA ALA A 171 -4.76 -10.27 -1.74
C ALA A 171 -3.28 -10.71 -1.61
N SER A 172 -2.36 -10.06 -2.32
CA SER A 172 -0.92 -10.34 -2.25
C SER A 172 -0.18 -9.66 -1.09
N LEU A 173 -0.85 -8.72 -0.41
CA LEU A 173 -0.32 -8.01 0.76
C LEU A 173 -0.70 -8.72 2.09
N PHE A 174 -1.11 -9.99 2.01
CA PHE A 174 -1.43 -10.91 3.10
C PHE A 174 -0.64 -12.21 2.97
#